data_AF-A0AA40ERR3-F1
#
_entry.id   AF-A0AA40ERR3-F1
#
_cell.length_a   1.000
_cell.length_b   1.000
_cell.length_c   1.000
_cell.angle_alpha   90.00
_cell.angle_beta   90.00
_cell.angle_gamma   90.00
#
_symmetry.space_group_name_H-M   'P 1'
#
loop_
_entity.id
_entity.type
_entity.pdbx_description
1 polymer ?
#
loop_
_entity_poly.entity_id
_entity_poly.type
_entity_poly.pdbx_seq_one_letter_code
_entity_poly.pdbx_strand_id
1 'polypeptide(L)'
;MMMHTMLTCMEMCMMFMAVPLWMMMPGAMFAMWMCTCAMMVMGMCWMINGKEQMHMCAMESEGWMMGQEMDNEKWMFMGGMGMSSRHCHQQTLPMLSRMFNRPMMCICMPTWGMPFDMMCMMVQRCMMMPSQARRNLYAQMRTTLLDDSMGRCVVLCHNDSAVLVSQAMAQLCSDLPAEKMCKLEIYTFGAAACEFMMPRGESNMDSEPAHHQSMDMMMNDRKGVHMEHFAMTTDPFAQMGVLESVRQNMSGRFCGGVFIMDNKKAMSMGKMSQSAMNMQMMCSGLMMEDYMMMMFPSQMSMGAASAPSCMDTNMMIDRDCAEKREIAAMSNYHAASQTKKGGKRLSWTGLAATAGQKNGVSAGMMGLEQARKGCKGCNGHKAREVSWLSRYVSMSHMMDKNMSEGNMARSP
;
A
#
# COMPACT_ATOMS: atom_id res chain seq x y z
N MET A 1 18.86 -11.68 2.33
CA MET A 1 19.30 -11.31 0.97
C MET A 1 20.11 -12.40 0.28
N MET A 2 21.28 -12.83 0.78
CA MET A 2 22.12 -13.84 0.10
C MET A 2 21.38 -15.14 -0.30
N MET A 3 20.58 -15.73 0.61
CA MET A 3 19.80 -16.94 0.30
C MET A 3 18.75 -16.72 -0.80
N HIS A 4 18.09 -15.54 -0.84
CA HIS A 4 17.13 -15.21 -1.90
C HIS A 4 17.83 -15.01 -3.24
N THR A 5 19.00 -14.36 -3.25
CA THR A 5 19.80 -14.19 -4.46
C THR A 5 20.25 -15.54 -5.01
N MET A 6 20.74 -16.44 -4.15
CA MET A 6 21.13 -17.79 -4.54
C MET A 6 19.95 -18.58 -5.11
N LEU A 7 18.79 -18.56 -4.44
CA LEU A 7 17.58 -19.22 -4.91
C LEU A 7 17.15 -18.66 -6.28
N THR A 8 17.12 -17.34 -6.42
CA THR A 8 16.75 -16.67 -7.68
C THR A 8 17.70 -17.05 -8.81
N CYS A 9 19.01 -17.03 -8.58
CA CYS A 9 20.01 -17.44 -9.57
C CYS A 9 19.81 -18.90 -9.99
N MET A 10 19.57 -19.80 -9.03
CA MET A 10 19.31 -21.21 -9.30
C MET A 10 18.06 -21.40 -10.15
N GLU A 11 16.96 -20.71 -9.83
CA GLU A 11 15.69 -20.80 -10.55
C GLU A 11 15.82 -20.26 -11.97
N MET A 12 16.50 -19.14 -12.16
CA MET A 12 16.77 -18.58 -13.49
C MET A 12 17.63 -19.53 -14.34
N CYS A 13 18.67 -20.14 -13.75
CA CYS A 13 19.46 -21.17 -14.41
C CYS A 13 18.61 -22.39 -14.79
N MET A 14 17.73 -22.84 -13.90
CA MET A 14 16.81 -23.94 -14.17
C MET A 14 15.87 -23.62 -15.34
N MET A 15 15.22 -22.46 -15.33
CA MET A 15 14.32 -22.04 -16.42
C MET A 15 15.04 -21.95 -17.76
N PHE A 16 16.26 -21.41 -17.77
CA PHE A 16 17.07 -21.30 -18.98
C PHE A 16 17.50 -22.67 -19.52
N MET A 17 17.91 -23.60 -18.65
CA MET A 17 18.37 -24.94 -19.04
C MET A 17 17.23 -25.91 -19.34
N ALA A 18 16.01 -25.67 -18.85
CA ALA A 18 14.88 -26.57 -19.05
C ALA A 18 14.53 -26.77 -20.53
N VAL A 19 14.51 -25.71 -21.34
CA VAL A 19 14.12 -25.79 -22.76
C VAL A 19 15.15 -26.58 -23.60
N PRO A 20 16.47 -26.30 -23.52
CA PRO A 20 17.47 -27.11 -24.19
C PRO A 20 17.46 -28.58 -23.75
N LEU A 21 17.36 -28.85 -22.44
CA LEU A 21 17.38 -30.21 -21.91
C LEU A 21 16.14 -31.01 -22.32
N TRP A 22 14.97 -30.37 -22.39
CA TRP A 22 13.74 -31.00 -22.90
C TRP A 22 13.90 -31.46 -24.35
N MET A 23 14.56 -30.66 -25.19
CA MET A 23 14.76 -30.98 -26.61
C MET A 23 15.83 -32.06 -26.84
N MET A 24 16.82 -32.17 -25.95
CA MET A 24 17.99 -33.05 -26.13
C MET A 24 17.88 -34.38 -25.39
N MET A 25 17.15 -34.46 -24.27
CA MET A 25 17.13 -35.64 -23.40
C MET A 25 15.87 -36.49 -23.57
N PRO A 26 15.97 -37.83 -23.40
CA PRO A 26 14.81 -38.69 -23.24
C PRO A 26 13.95 -38.21 -22.05
N GLY A 27 12.62 -38.25 -22.21
CA GLY A 27 11.67 -37.66 -21.25
C GLY A 27 11.85 -38.13 -19.79
N ALA A 28 12.29 -39.37 -19.56
CA ALA A 28 12.57 -39.89 -18.22
C ALA A 28 13.78 -39.19 -17.55
N MET A 29 14.85 -38.91 -18.30
CA MET A 29 16.02 -38.20 -17.79
C MET A 29 15.69 -36.75 -17.46
N PHE A 30 14.92 -36.09 -18.33
CA PHE A 30 14.41 -34.75 -18.07
C PHE A 30 13.52 -34.71 -16.82
N ALA A 31 12.61 -35.69 -16.66
CA ALA A 31 11.76 -35.78 -15.48
C ALA A 31 12.57 -35.96 -14.20
N MET A 32 13.62 -36.80 -14.21
CA MET A 32 14.51 -36.93 -13.05
C MET A 32 15.25 -35.63 -12.72
N TRP A 33 15.77 -34.93 -13.72
CA TRP A 33 16.42 -33.63 -13.53
C TRP A 33 15.46 -32.57 -12.98
N MET A 34 14.23 -32.50 -13.51
CA MET A 34 13.19 -31.62 -12.97
C MET A 34 12.86 -31.94 -11.52
N CYS A 35 12.75 -33.23 -11.17
CA CYS A 35 12.48 -33.67 -9.80
C CYS A 35 13.61 -33.26 -8.83
N THR A 36 14.88 -33.43 -9.21
CA THR A 36 16.00 -33.04 -8.35
C THR A 36 16.07 -31.52 -8.16
N CYS A 37 15.89 -30.75 -9.23
CA CYS A 37 15.80 -29.29 -9.15
C CYS A 37 14.61 -28.83 -8.28
N ALA A 38 13.43 -29.43 -8.46
CA ALA A 38 12.26 -29.12 -7.67
C ALA A 38 12.48 -29.42 -6.17
N MET A 39 13.08 -30.56 -5.83
CA MET A 39 13.40 -30.88 -4.43
C MET A 39 14.37 -29.87 -3.81
N MET A 40 15.37 -29.42 -4.57
CA MET A 40 16.34 -28.43 -4.10
C MET A 40 15.71 -27.04 -3.90
N VAL A 41 14.89 -26.57 -4.84
CA VAL A 41 14.10 -25.32 -4.68
C VAL A 41 13.18 -25.43 -3.47
N MET A 42 12.42 -26.51 -3.34
CA MET A 42 11.51 -26.72 -2.21
C MET A 42 12.24 -26.73 -0.86
N GLY A 43 13.42 -27.35 -0.80
CA GLY A 43 14.26 -27.35 0.40
C GLY A 43 14.74 -25.94 0.79
N MET A 44 15.17 -25.15 -0.19
CA MET A 44 15.59 -23.76 0.04
C MET A 44 14.40 -22.86 0.43
N CYS A 45 13.26 -22.98 -0.25
CA CYS A 45 12.03 -22.25 0.08
C CYS A 45 11.57 -22.57 1.51
N TRP A 46 11.63 -23.84 1.92
CA TRP A 46 11.29 -24.25 3.29
C TRP A 46 12.22 -23.60 4.32
N MET A 47 13.52 -23.54 4.04
CA MET A 47 14.51 -22.89 4.90
C MET A 47 14.28 -21.37 5.02
N ILE A 48 13.88 -20.72 3.93
CA ILE A 48 13.64 -19.26 3.89
C ILE A 48 12.32 -18.89 4.58
N ASN A 49 11.25 -19.65 4.34
CA ASN A 49 9.92 -19.35 4.85
C ASN A 49 9.77 -19.67 6.34
N GLY A 50 10.51 -20.66 6.85
CA GLY A 50 10.37 -21.09 8.24
C GLY A 50 8.95 -21.61 8.55
N LYS A 51 8.62 -21.72 9.84
CA LYS A 51 7.34 -22.27 10.32
C LYS A 51 6.29 -21.20 10.65
N GLU A 52 6.71 -19.95 10.87
CA GLU A 52 5.84 -18.89 11.38
C GLU A 52 5.63 -17.80 10.33
N GLN A 53 4.36 -17.59 9.95
CA GLN A 53 3.95 -16.61 8.93
C GLN A 53 3.43 -15.29 9.54
N MET A 54 3.22 -15.24 10.86
CA MET A 54 2.77 -14.07 11.59
C MET A 54 3.78 -13.74 12.67
N HIS A 55 4.23 -12.48 12.68
CA HIS A 55 5.16 -11.98 13.68
C HIS A 55 4.57 -10.73 14.32
N MET A 56 4.48 -10.71 15.64
CA MET A 56 4.06 -9.53 16.39
C MET A 56 5.30 -8.88 16.98
N CYS A 57 5.54 -7.61 16.65
CA CYS A 57 6.52 -6.82 17.38
C CYS A 57 5.76 -6.03 18.45
N ALA A 58 5.74 -6.60 19.66
CA ALA A 58 5.48 -5.77 20.83
C ALA A 58 6.66 -4.81 20.98
N MET A 59 6.39 -3.54 21.27
CA MET A 59 7.43 -2.64 21.72
C MET A 59 8.02 -3.26 22.99
N GLU A 60 9.33 -3.47 23.01
CA GLU A 60 9.99 -3.98 24.21
C GLU A 60 9.69 -2.99 25.34
N SER A 61 9.04 -3.50 26.37
CA SER A 61 8.51 -2.73 27.49
C SER A 61 9.64 -2.11 28.29
N GLU A 62 10.18 -0.99 27.82
CA GLU A 62 10.77 0.01 28.70
C GLU A 62 9.68 1.01 29.09
N GLY A 63 8.77 0.56 29.96
CA GLY A 63 8.27 1.33 31.10
C GLY A 63 7.60 2.70 30.93
N TRP A 64 7.26 3.20 29.73
CA TRP A 64 6.71 4.55 29.62
C TRP A 64 5.50 4.65 28.68
N MET A 65 4.35 4.95 29.30
CA MET A 65 3.13 5.53 28.73
C MET A 65 2.22 4.60 27.90
N MET A 66 1.50 3.71 28.60
CA MET A 66 0.22 3.18 28.11
C MET A 66 -0.82 4.32 28.04
N GLY A 67 -0.78 5.09 26.96
CA GLY A 67 -1.86 6.00 26.62
C GLY A 67 -3.05 5.18 26.10
N GLN A 68 -4.25 5.45 26.62
CA GLN A 68 -5.52 4.84 26.20
C GLN A 68 -5.77 4.94 24.67
N GLU A 69 -5.09 5.86 23.99
CA GLU A 69 -5.10 5.99 22.52
C GLU A 69 -4.34 4.89 21.77
N MET A 70 -3.31 4.26 22.37
CA MET A 70 -2.62 3.13 21.73
C MET A 70 -3.41 1.83 21.81
N ASP A 71 -4.29 1.68 22.79
CA ASP A 71 -5.10 0.48 23.00
C ASP A 71 -6.28 0.39 22.01
N ASN A 72 -6.64 1.51 21.37
CA ASN A 72 -7.76 1.61 20.44
C ASN A 72 -7.33 1.56 18.97
N GLU A 73 -6.05 1.39 18.65
CA GLU A 73 -5.56 1.36 17.27
C GLU A 73 -4.79 0.06 17.00
N LYS A 74 -5.05 -0.57 15.85
CA LYS A 74 -4.31 -1.77 15.43
C LYS A 74 -3.62 -1.58 14.10
N TRP A 75 -2.30 -1.75 14.14
CA TRP A 75 -1.40 -1.59 12.99
C TRP A 75 -0.96 -2.95 12.45
N MET A 76 -1.17 -3.14 11.15
CA MET A 76 -0.79 -4.34 10.43
C MET A 76 0.14 -3.96 9.28
N PHE A 77 1.25 -4.67 9.14
CA PHE A 77 2.17 -4.54 8.03
C PHE A 77 2.18 -5.83 7.21
N MET A 78 2.10 -5.69 5.88
CA MET A 78 2.32 -6.78 4.95
C MET A 78 3.60 -6.55 4.16
N GLY A 79 4.55 -7.45 4.37
CA GLY A 79 5.79 -7.48 3.61
C GLY A 79 5.56 -7.87 2.15
N GLY A 80 6.37 -7.28 1.27
CA GLY A 80 6.32 -7.55 -0.17
C GLY A 80 7.30 -8.64 -0.61
N MET A 81 7.30 -8.90 -1.92
CA MET A 81 8.16 -9.84 -2.62
C MET A 81 9.64 -9.56 -2.33
N GLY A 82 10.42 -10.64 -2.17
CA GLY A 82 11.86 -10.54 -1.87
C GLY A 82 12.19 -10.28 -0.39
N MET A 83 11.18 -10.08 0.48
CA MET A 83 11.39 -9.98 1.92
C MET A 83 11.28 -11.36 2.57
N SER A 84 12.36 -11.83 3.21
CA SER A 84 12.29 -12.99 4.10
C SER A 84 11.42 -12.66 5.32
N SER A 85 10.69 -13.64 5.84
CA SER A 85 10.02 -13.51 7.14
C SER A 85 10.97 -13.08 8.25
N ARG A 86 12.22 -13.56 8.24
CA ARG A 86 13.25 -13.14 9.21
C ARG A 86 13.65 -11.68 9.03
N HIS A 87 13.76 -11.23 7.78
CA HIS A 87 14.12 -9.85 7.47
C HIS A 87 12.99 -8.88 7.83
N CYS A 88 11.71 -9.21 7.52
CA CYS A 88 10.57 -8.43 8.02
C CYS A 88 10.63 -8.32 9.54
N HIS A 89 10.78 -9.45 10.23
CA HIS A 89 10.70 -9.48 11.69
C HIS A 89 11.88 -8.78 12.38
N GLN A 90 13.11 -8.95 11.89
CA GLN A 90 14.31 -8.45 12.57
C GLN A 90 14.68 -7.01 12.20
N GLN A 91 14.31 -6.54 11.00
CA GLN A 91 14.76 -5.24 10.49
C GLN A 91 13.58 -4.32 10.17
N THR A 92 12.71 -4.70 9.25
CA THR A 92 11.66 -3.80 8.77
C THR A 92 10.61 -3.50 9.84
N LEU A 93 10.15 -4.51 10.57
CA LEU A 93 9.08 -4.37 11.57
C LEU A 93 9.51 -3.52 12.78
N PRO A 94 10.69 -3.71 13.40
CA PRO A 94 11.18 -2.82 14.45
C PRO A 94 11.44 -1.39 13.94
N MET A 95 11.91 -1.24 12.69
CA MET A 95 12.11 0.07 12.06
C MET A 95 10.79 0.82 11.91
N LEU A 96 9.75 0.18 11.36
CA LEU A 96 8.42 0.77 11.21
C LEU A 96 7.78 1.07 12.57
N SER A 97 7.85 0.13 13.51
CA SER A 97 7.32 0.28 14.87
C SER A 97 7.95 1.50 15.59
N ARG A 98 9.27 1.68 15.48
CA ARG A 98 9.98 2.85 16.03
C ARG A 98 9.60 4.15 15.32
N MET A 99 9.55 4.14 13.99
CA MET A 99 9.27 5.34 13.22
C MET A 99 7.85 5.89 13.45
N PHE A 100 6.86 5.00 13.58
CA PHE A 100 5.48 5.40 13.87
C PHE A 100 5.15 5.40 15.37
N ASN A 101 6.07 4.94 16.22
CA ASN A 101 5.89 4.80 17.66
C ASN A 101 4.59 4.04 18.02
N ARG A 102 4.37 2.89 17.36
CA ARG A 102 3.16 2.06 17.51
C ARG A 102 3.50 0.57 17.41
N PRO A 103 2.86 -0.30 18.21
CA PRO A 103 3.03 -1.75 18.08
C PRO A 103 2.44 -2.22 16.75
N MET A 104 3.19 -3.06 16.03
CA MET A 104 2.81 -3.52 14.69
C MET A 104 2.83 -5.04 14.57
N MET A 105 1.88 -5.57 13.80
CA MET A 105 1.83 -6.98 13.42
C MET A 105 2.29 -7.15 11.97
N CYS A 106 3.37 -7.91 11.70
CA CYS A 106 3.78 -8.29 10.34
C CYS A 106 3.10 -9.61 9.93
N ILE A 107 2.38 -9.59 8.80
CA ILE A 107 1.90 -10.79 8.12
C ILE A 107 2.80 -11.00 6.90
N CYS A 108 3.62 -12.06 6.94
CA CYS A 108 4.54 -12.39 5.87
C CYS A 108 3.89 -13.36 4.88
N MET A 109 4.09 -13.13 3.59
CA MET A 109 3.72 -14.09 2.56
C MET A 109 4.84 -15.13 2.39
N PRO A 110 4.51 -16.41 2.14
CA PRO A 110 5.51 -17.39 1.77
C PRO A 110 6.11 -17.04 0.41
N THR A 111 7.44 -17.07 0.30
CA THR A 111 8.18 -16.88 -0.95
C THR A 111 8.51 -18.24 -1.57
N TRP A 112 8.35 -18.34 -2.88
CA TRP A 112 8.72 -19.50 -3.68
C TRP A 112 9.91 -19.21 -4.59
N GLY A 113 10.60 -18.10 -4.35
CA GLY A 113 11.63 -17.56 -5.23
C GLY A 113 11.10 -16.47 -6.15
N MET A 114 11.95 -15.52 -6.54
CA MET A 114 11.53 -14.28 -7.23
C MET A 114 10.78 -14.54 -8.55
N PRO A 115 11.22 -15.44 -9.46
CA PRO A 115 10.50 -15.69 -10.71
C PRO A 115 9.13 -16.35 -10.48
N PHE A 116 9.05 -17.30 -9.55
CA PHE A 116 7.80 -17.96 -9.20
C PHE A 116 6.85 -17.04 -8.47
N ASP A 117 7.35 -16.20 -7.55
CA ASP A 117 6.56 -15.18 -6.88
C ASP A 117 6.02 -14.14 -7.88
N MET A 118 6.83 -13.75 -8.88
CA MET A 118 6.38 -12.84 -9.95
C MET A 118 5.29 -13.47 -10.82
N MET A 119 5.42 -14.74 -11.19
CA MET A 119 4.37 -15.47 -11.90
C MET A 119 3.10 -15.61 -11.06
N CYS A 120 3.23 -15.98 -9.78
CA CYS A 120 2.12 -16.08 -8.84
C CYS A 120 1.40 -14.74 -8.67
N MET A 121 2.16 -13.64 -8.54
CA MET A 121 1.61 -12.29 -8.46
C MET A 121 0.81 -11.94 -9.73
N MET A 122 1.33 -12.25 -10.93
CA MET A 122 0.59 -12.01 -12.19
C MET A 122 -0.73 -12.79 -12.21
N VAL A 123 -0.70 -14.06 -11.80
CA VAL A 123 -1.92 -14.87 -11.69
C VAL A 123 -2.88 -14.30 -10.65
N GLN A 124 -2.38 -13.87 -9.49
CA GLN A 124 -3.17 -13.26 -8.41
C GLN A 124 -3.79 -11.92 -8.83
N ARG A 125 -3.13 -11.15 -9.70
CA ARG A 125 -3.71 -9.93 -10.28
C ARG A 125 -4.90 -10.24 -11.18
N CYS A 126 -4.87 -11.36 -11.89
CA CYS A 126 -5.94 -11.77 -12.80
C CYS A 126 -7.05 -12.61 -12.13
N MET A 127 -6.71 -13.35 -11.08
CA MET A 127 -7.60 -14.32 -10.43
C MET A 127 -7.54 -14.18 -8.90
N MET A 128 -8.70 -14.20 -8.24
CA MET A 128 -8.80 -14.16 -6.77
C MET A 128 -8.41 -15.51 -6.16
N MET A 129 -7.10 -15.77 -6.06
CA MET A 129 -6.59 -17.02 -5.52
C MET A 129 -6.73 -17.06 -3.99
N PRO A 130 -7.24 -18.17 -3.42
CA PRO A 130 -7.29 -18.33 -1.98
C PRO A 130 -5.87 -18.53 -1.42
N SER A 131 -5.35 -17.50 -0.75
CA SER A 131 -4.08 -17.55 -0.02
C SER A 131 -4.30 -17.61 1.49
N GLN A 132 -3.44 -18.34 2.22
CA GLN A 132 -3.44 -18.35 3.68
C GLN A 132 -3.18 -16.95 4.25
N ALA A 133 -2.22 -16.21 3.67
CA ALA A 133 -1.90 -14.85 4.09
C ALA A 133 -3.11 -13.91 3.92
N ARG A 134 -3.87 -14.07 2.84
CA ARG A 134 -5.11 -13.31 2.62
C ARG A 134 -6.19 -13.65 3.65
N ARG A 135 -6.39 -14.93 3.97
CA ARG A 135 -7.37 -15.36 5.00
C ARG A 135 -7.02 -14.79 6.36
N ASN A 136 -5.74 -14.87 6.70
CA ASN A 136 -5.18 -14.33 7.92
C ASN A 136 -5.37 -12.81 8.04
N LEU A 137 -5.02 -12.07 6.98
CA LEU A 137 -5.25 -10.63 6.89
C LEU A 137 -6.73 -10.29 7.04
N TYR A 138 -7.58 -10.92 6.24
CA TYR A 138 -9.03 -10.70 6.28
C TYR A 138 -9.60 -10.96 7.68
N ALA A 139 -9.19 -12.05 8.35
CA ALA A 139 -9.63 -12.35 9.70
C ALA A 139 -9.19 -11.28 10.70
N GLN A 140 -7.93 -10.83 10.63
CA GLN A 140 -7.41 -9.79 11.52
C GLN A 140 -8.11 -8.45 11.30
N MET A 141 -8.27 -8.02 10.04
CA MET A 141 -9.00 -6.81 9.69
C MET A 141 -10.46 -6.88 10.15
N ARG A 142 -11.16 -7.98 9.85
CA ARG A 142 -12.56 -8.16 10.22
C ARG A 142 -12.76 -8.11 11.73
N THR A 143 -11.94 -8.83 12.49
CA THR A 143 -12.04 -8.83 13.97
C THR A 143 -11.82 -7.43 14.52
N THR A 144 -10.84 -6.69 14.00
CA THR A 144 -10.57 -5.31 14.44
C THR A 144 -11.67 -4.33 14.05
N LEU A 145 -12.26 -4.46 12.87
CA LEU A 145 -13.33 -3.57 12.41
C LEU A 145 -14.67 -3.85 13.13
N LEU A 146 -14.90 -5.09 13.57
CA LEU A 146 -16.08 -5.48 14.35
C LEU A 146 -15.96 -5.14 15.83
N ASP A 147 -14.74 -4.93 16.33
CA ASP A 147 -14.50 -4.53 17.71
C ASP A 147 -14.84 -3.04 17.90
N ASP A 148 -15.75 -2.77 18.84
CA ASP A 148 -16.17 -1.41 19.16
C ASP A 148 -15.19 -0.67 20.06
N SER A 149 -14.29 -1.40 20.76
CA SER A 149 -13.19 -0.80 21.52
C SER A 149 -12.11 -0.23 20.59
N MET A 150 -11.93 -0.83 19.41
CA MET A 150 -10.96 -0.39 18.42
C MET A 150 -11.50 0.80 17.64
N GLY A 151 -10.83 1.94 17.76
CA GLY A 151 -11.11 3.17 17.03
C GLY A 151 -10.58 3.16 15.60
N ARG A 152 -9.41 2.55 15.34
CA ARG A 152 -8.77 2.54 14.01
C ARG A 152 -8.05 1.25 13.67
N CYS A 153 -8.07 0.90 12.39
CA CYS A 153 -7.35 -0.24 11.81
C CYS A 153 -6.46 0.27 10.68
N VAL A 154 -5.14 0.28 10.89
CA VAL A 154 -4.17 0.78 9.91
C VAL A 154 -3.45 -0.39 9.24
N VAL A 155 -3.48 -0.43 7.90
CA VAL A 155 -2.82 -1.46 7.10
C VAL A 155 -1.76 -0.82 6.21
N LEU A 156 -0.50 -1.15 6.49
CA LEU A 156 0.65 -0.82 5.66
C LEU A 156 0.97 -2.00 4.75
N CYS A 157 1.13 -1.78 3.45
CA CYS A 157 1.54 -2.86 2.54
C CYS A 157 2.56 -2.39 1.50
N HIS A 158 3.42 -3.32 1.08
CA HIS A 158 4.53 -3.06 0.17
C HIS A 158 4.47 -3.99 -1.06
N ASN A 159 4.70 -3.42 -2.24
CA ASN A 159 4.81 -4.12 -3.52
C ASN A 159 3.58 -4.99 -3.88
N ASP A 160 3.78 -6.31 -3.97
CA ASP A 160 2.80 -7.33 -4.36
C ASP A 160 1.75 -7.60 -3.28
N SER A 161 2.07 -7.39 -2.01
CA SER A 161 1.10 -7.54 -0.91
C SER A 161 -0.11 -6.62 -1.07
N ALA A 162 0.01 -5.51 -1.81
CA ALA A 162 -1.10 -4.64 -2.17
C ALA A 162 -2.21 -5.37 -2.94
N VAL A 163 -1.88 -6.39 -3.74
CA VAL A 163 -2.86 -7.23 -4.46
C VAL A 163 -3.70 -8.04 -3.47
N LEU A 164 -3.08 -8.60 -2.44
CA LEU A 164 -3.81 -9.34 -1.41
C LEU A 164 -4.66 -8.41 -0.54
N VAL A 165 -4.14 -7.23 -0.20
CA VAL A 165 -4.89 -6.22 0.55
C VAL A 165 -6.11 -5.77 -0.23
N SER A 166 -5.98 -5.49 -1.54
CA SER A 166 -7.12 -5.07 -2.36
C SER A 166 -8.19 -6.17 -2.47
N GLN A 167 -7.79 -7.44 -2.58
CA GLN A 167 -8.71 -8.58 -2.56
C GLN A 167 -9.38 -8.80 -1.20
N ALA A 168 -8.65 -8.66 -0.09
CA ALA A 168 -9.22 -8.77 1.25
C ALA A 168 -10.20 -7.61 1.52
N MET A 169 -9.83 -6.41 1.08
CA MET A 169 -10.66 -5.21 1.16
C MET A 169 -11.94 -5.35 0.33
N ALA A 170 -11.84 -5.92 -0.88
CA ALA A 170 -13.00 -6.25 -1.72
C ALA A 170 -13.99 -7.17 -0.98
N GLN A 171 -13.46 -8.17 -0.28
CA GLN A 171 -14.26 -9.10 0.52
C GLN A 171 -14.84 -8.42 1.78
N LEU A 172 -14.09 -7.56 2.46
CA LEU A 172 -14.62 -6.79 3.59
C LEU A 172 -15.76 -5.86 3.17
N CYS A 173 -15.68 -5.27 1.98
CA CYS A 173 -16.77 -4.44 1.44
C CYS A 173 -18.05 -5.23 1.14
N SER A 174 -17.98 -6.55 0.92
CA SER A 174 -19.18 -7.37 0.79
C SER A 174 -19.74 -7.83 2.14
N ASP A 175 -18.89 -7.93 3.15
CA ASP A 175 -19.21 -8.61 4.40
C ASP A 175 -19.53 -7.63 5.54
N LEU A 176 -19.06 -6.39 5.48
CA LEU A 176 -19.21 -5.37 6.53
C LEU A 176 -19.98 -4.14 6.03
N PRO A 177 -20.77 -3.49 6.90
CA PRO A 177 -21.42 -2.22 6.58
C PRO A 177 -20.39 -1.08 6.48
N ALA A 178 -20.70 -0.05 5.69
CA ALA A 178 -19.81 1.08 5.44
C ALA A 178 -19.41 1.84 6.72
N GLU A 179 -20.29 1.84 7.73
CA GLU A 179 -20.05 2.44 9.04
C GLU A 179 -18.85 1.83 9.78
N LYS A 180 -18.66 0.51 9.70
CA LYS A 180 -17.49 -0.13 10.33
C LYS A 180 -16.23 0.06 9.51
N MET A 181 -16.38 0.22 8.20
CA MET A 181 -15.27 0.42 7.27
C MET A 181 -14.64 1.81 7.36
N CYS A 182 -15.29 2.81 7.97
CA CYS A 182 -14.69 4.14 8.13
C CYS A 182 -13.46 4.15 9.06
N LYS A 183 -13.33 3.14 9.94
CA LYS A 183 -12.17 2.95 10.83
C LYS A 183 -10.91 2.47 10.09
N LEU A 184 -11.04 2.07 8.83
CA LEU A 184 -9.96 1.44 8.06
C LEU A 184 -9.10 2.48 7.33
N GLU A 185 -7.79 2.40 7.51
CA GLU A 185 -6.80 3.18 6.78
C GLU A 185 -5.83 2.24 6.07
N ILE A 186 -5.57 2.48 4.78
CA ILE A 186 -4.66 1.67 3.96
C ILE A 186 -3.58 2.55 3.36
N TYR A 187 -2.32 2.23 3.64
CA TYR A 187 -1.16 2.90 3.07
C TYR A 187 -0.36 1.89 2.26
N THR A 188 -0.19 2.15 0.96
CA THR A 188 0.52 1.23 0.07
C THR A 188 1.80 1.88 -0.45
N PHE A 189 2.89 1.13 -0.49
CA PHE A 189 4.18 1.56 -1.04
C PHE A 189 4.53 0.64 -2.22
N GLY A 190 4.76 1.21 -3.40
CA GLY A 190 5.12 0.41 -4.58
C GLY A 190 4.02 -0.52 -5.08
N ALA A 191 2.75 -0.17 -4.85
CA ALA A 191 1.63 -1.08 -5.03
C ALA A 191 1.56 -1.72 -6.43
N ALA A 192 1.69 -3.05 -6.47
CA ALA A 192 1.50 -3.86 -7.67
C ALA A 192 0.02 -4.20 -7.93
N ALA A 193 -0.93 -3.60 -7.23
CA ALA A 193 -2.35 -3.80 -7.48
C ALA A 193 -2.85 -2.91 -8.64
N CYS A 194 -3.74 -3.44 -9.47
CA CYS A 194 -4.41 -2.66 -10.52
C CYS A 194 -5.67 -1.95 -10.04
N GLU A 195 -6.27 -2.45 -8.98
CA GLU A 195 -7.59 -2.04 -8.51
C GLU A 195 -7.64 -1.99 -6.99
N PHE A 196 -8.29 -0.96 -6.47
CA PHE A 196 -8.66 -0.78 -5.07
C PHE A 196 -10.09 -0.25 -5.04
N MET A 197 -11.01 -1.04 -4.46
CA MET A 197 -12.42 -0.66 -4.36
C MET A 197 -12.67 0.14 -3.09
N MET A 198 -13.82 0.80 -2.98
CA MET A 198 -14.30 1.42 -1.74
C MET A 198 -15.69 0.89 -1.38
N PRO A 199 -16.05 0.81 -0.07
CA PRO A 199 -17.38 0.41 0.35
C PRO A 199 -18.40 1.47 -0.10
N ARG A 200 -19.64 1.01 -0.31
CA ARG A 200 -20.75 1.88 -0.74
C ARG A 200 -21.09 2.86 0.37
N GLY A 201 -20.80 4.15 0.19
CA GLY A 201 -21.36 5.18 1.05
C GLY A 201 -22.86 5.33 0.74
N GLU A 202 -23.73 4.98 1.68
CA GLU A 202 -25.09 5.49 1.70
C GLU A 202 -25.00 6.96 2.08
N SER A 203 -24.90 7.83 1.08
CA SER A 203 -25.04 9.25 1.29
C SER A 203 -26.51 9.56 1.55
N ASN A 204 -26.94 9.60 2.81
CA ASN A 204 -28.04 10.48 3.19
C ASN A 204 -27.55 11.91 2.95
N MET A 205 -27.78 12.38 1.73
CA MET A 205 -27.58 13.76 1.30
C MET A 205 -28.82 14.54 1.71
N ASP A 206 -28.90 14.89 3.00
CA ASP A 206 -29.64 16.10 3.38
C ASP A 206 -28.64 17.25 3.27
N SER A 207 -28.81 18.00 2.19
CA SER A 207 -28.06 19.18 1.82
C SER A 207 -28.25 20.33 2.81
N GLU A 208 -27.17 20.80 3.42
CA GLU A 208 -27.07 22.14 4.02
C GLU A 208 -25.77 22.83 3.56
N PRO A 209 -25.81 24.14 3.24
CA PRO A 209 -24.69 24.84 2.61
C PRO A 209 -23.55 25.14 3.60
N ALA A 210 -22.34 24.76 3.22
CA ALA A 210 -21.12 24.94 4.00
C ALA A 210 -20.75 26.43 4.19
N HIS A 211 -21.07 26.98 5.36
CA HIS A 211 -20.42 28.19 5.88
C HIS A 211 -19.13 27.79 6.60
N HIS A 212 -18.01 28.41 6.18
CA HIS A 212 -16.70 28.50 6.85
C HIS A 212 -16.43 27.49 7.98
N GLN A 213 -15.80 26.36 7.66
CA GLN A 213 -15.26 25.46 8.68
C GLN A 213 -13.77 25.21 8.47
N SER A 214 -13.03 25.36 9.57
CA SER A 214 -11.59 25.25 9.71
C SER A 214 -11.08 23.83 9.47
N MET A 215 -9.82 23.74 9.06
CA MET A 215 -9.12 22.53 8.62
C MET A 215 -9.08 21.39 9.65
N ASP A 216 -9.33 21.68 10.93
CA ASP A 216 -9.39 20.70 12.03
C ASP A 216 -10.67 19.86 12.05
N MET A 217 -11.79 20.35 11.48
CA MET A 217 -13.04 19.57 11.37
C MET A 217 -13.05 18.58 10.19
N MET A 218 -12.02 18.55 9.34
CA MET A 218 -11.92 17.54 8.28
C MET A 218 -11.63 16.13 8.81
N MET A 219 -11.22 16.00 10.07
CA MET A 219 -10.87 14.73 10.73
C MET A 219 -12.09 13.84 11.01
N ASN A 220 -13.28 14.43 11.21
CA ASN A 220 -14.43 13.70 11.76
C ASN A 220 -15.56 13.45 10.75
N ASP A 221 -15.44 13.99 9.53
CA ASP A 221 -16.58 14.08 8.59
C ASP A 221 -16.38 13.31 7.26
N ARG A 222 -15.33 12.47 7.17
CA ARG A 222 -15.16 11.58 6.01
C ARG A 222 -15.71 10.18 6.31
N LYS A 223 -16.95 9.94 5.83
CA LYS A 223 -17.69 8.67 5.92
C LYS A 223 -17.10 7.54 5.02
N GLY A 224 -15.81 7.20 5.12
CA GLY A 224 -15.24 6.13 4.29
C GLY A 224 -13.81 5.69 4.64
N VAL A 225 -13.36 4.62 3.99
CA VAL A 225 -11.99 4.06 4.13
C VAL A 225 -10.97 5.09 3.63
N HIS A 226 -9.93 5.37 4.42
CA HIS A 226 -8.82 6.23 3.98
C HIS A 226 -7.77 5.42 3.23
N MET A 227 -7.31 5.91 2.08
CA MET A 227 -6.32 5.22 1.25
C MET A 227 -5.29 6.19 0.67
N GLU A 228 -4.01 5.90 0.90
CA GLU A 228 -2.88 6.62 0.30
C GLU A 228 -1.91 5.63 -0.37
N HIS A 229 -1.52 5.96 -1.60
CA HIS A 229 -0.64 5.14 -2.42
C HIS A 229 0.61 5.92 -2.77
N PHE A 230 1.76 5.47 -2.27
CA PHE A 230 3.07 6.05 -2.57
C PHE A 230 3.75 5.23 -3.66
N ALA A 231 4.12 5.89 -4.76
CA ALA A 231 4.67 5.24 -5.94
C ALA A 231 5.96 5.93 -6.40
N MET A 232 7.08 5.21 -6.38
CA MET A 232 8.30 5.69 -7.03
C MET A 232 8.27 5.40 -8.52
N THR A 233 8.68 6.37 -9.33
CA THR A 233 8.80 6.18 -10.79
C THR A 233 9.91 5.21 -11.20
N THR A 234 10.85 4.89 -10.31
CA THR A 234 11.92 3.91 -10.53
C THR A 234 11.52 2.49 -10.16
N ASP A 235 10.44 2.32 -9.39
CA ASP A 235 10.00 1.02 -8.90
C ASP A 235 9.20 0.27 -9.98
N PRO A 236 9.66 -0.92 -10.43
CA PRO A 236 8.98 -1.70 -11.46
C PRO A 236 7.59 -2.21 -11.00
N PHE A 237 7.38 -2.49 -9.72
CA PHE A 237 6.09 -2.94 -9.20
C PHE A 237 5.07 -1.80 -9.23
N ALA A 238 5.49 -0.60 -8.82
CA ALA A 238 4.67 0.60 -8.96
C ALA A 238 4.32 0.89 -10.41
N GLN A 239 5.28 0.74 -11.35
CA GLN A 239 5.06 0.95 -12.79
C GLN A 239 3.98 0.01 -13.33
N MET A 240 4.04 -1.28 -13.00
CA MET A 240 3.10 -2.30 -13.45
C MET A 240 1.74 -2.26 -12.70
N GLY A 241 1.69 -1.66 -11.52
CA GLY A 241 0.49 -1.61 -10.67
C GLY A 241 -0.17 -0.25 -10.70
N VAL A 242 0.06 0.51 -9.63
CA VAL A 242 -0.58 1.81 -9.39
C VAL A 242 -0.33 2.80 -10.53
N LEU A 243 0.89 2.91 -11.07
CA LEU A 243 1.19 3.91 -12.10
C LEU A 243 0.56 3.56 -13.46
N GLU A 244 0.58 2.29 -13.87
CA GLU A 244 -0.13 1.82 -15.06
C GLU A 244 -1.64 2.03 -14.90
N SER A 245 -2.20 1.66 -13.75
CA SER A 245 -3.61 1.90 -13.43
C SER A 245 -3.94 3.40 -13.51
N VAL A 246 -3.09 4.25 -12.94
CA VAL A 246 -3.30 5.71 -12.88
C VAL A 246 -3.22 6.38 -14.23
N ARG A 247 -2.21 6.04 -15.03
CA ARG A 247 -1.88 6.79 -16.25
C ARG A 247 -2.47 6.18 -17.51
N GLN A 248 -2.53 4.85 -17.59
CA GLN A 248 -2.82 4.13 -18.83
C GLN A 248 -4.18 3.43 -18.77
N ASN A 249 -4.47 2.72 -17.67
CA ASN A 249 -5.69 1.94 -17.55
C ASN A 249 -6.80 2.71 -16.81
N MET A 250 -7.45 3.62 -17.52
CA MET A 250 -8.57 4.41 -16.99
C MET A 250 -9.88 3.63 -16.84
N SER A 251 -9.90 2.33 -17.19
CA SER A 251 -11.09 1.49 -17.04
C SER A 251 -11.23 0.87 -15.64
N GLY A 252 -10.10 0.66 -14.96
CA GLY A 252 -10.04 0.07 -13.62
C GLY A 252 -10.46 1.03 -12.52
N ARG A 253 -10.98 0.48 -11.42
CA ARG A 253 -11.31 1.24 -10.21
C ARG A 253 -10.13 1.24 -9.26
N PHE A 254 -9.43 2.37 -9.19
CA PHE A 254 -8.33 2.58 -8.26
C PHE A 254 -8.66 3.79 -7.39
N CYS A 255 -9.27 3.54 -6.24
CA CYS A 255 -9.65 4.56 -5.26
C CYS A 255 -8.48 4.91 -4.34
N GLY A 256 -8.41 6.16 -3.87
CA GLY A 256 -7.38 6.64 -2.94
C GLY A 256 -6.52 7.78 -3.50
N GLY A 257 -5.79 8.46 -2.61
CA GLY A 257 -4.83 9.49 -3.00
C GLY A 257 -3.53 8.86 -3.49
N VAL A 258 -3.05 9.24 -4.68
CA VAL A 258 -1.80 8.71 -5.24
C VAL A 258 -0.71 9.77 -5.22
N PHE A 259 0.36 9.48 -4.48
CA PHE A 259 1.56 10.31 -4.38
C PHE A 259 2.65 9.71 -5.26
N ILE A 260 2.95 10.40 -6.37
CA ILE A 260 3.98 9.97 -7.32
C ILE A 260 5.28 10.69 -6.99
N MET A 261 6.29 9.90 -6.69
CA MET A 261 7.66 10.32 -6.45
C MET A 261 8.44 10.27 -7.77
N ASP A 262 8.47 11.42 -8.45
CA ASP A 262 9.20 11.62 -9.71
C ASP A 262 10.55 12.29 -9.46
N ASN A 263 11.57 11.46 -9.27
CA ASN A 263 12.93 11.92 -9.03
C ASN A 263 13.67 12.29 -10.33
N LYS A 264 13.11 11.97 -11.51
CA LYS A 264 13.71 12.32 -12.80
C LYS A 264 13.49 13.79 -13.15
N LYS A 265 12.30 14.33 -12.85
CA LYS A 265 12.03 15.78 -13.04
C LYS A 265 12.93 16.66 -12.16
N ALA A 266 13.18 16.24 -10.92
CA ALA A 266 14.09 16.93 -10.00
C ALA A 266 15.54 16.97 -10.52
N MET A 267 16.02 15.86 -11.12
CA MET A 267 17.33 15.81 -11.79
C MET A 267 17.40 16.69 -13.05
N SER A 268 16.38 16.66 -13.92
CA SER A 268 16.39 17.43 -15.17
C SER A 268 16.35 18.95 -14.97
N MET A 269 15.83 19.42 -13.84
CA MET A 269 15.76 20.85 -13.51
C MET A 269 17.04 21.38 -12.86
N GLY A 270 18.08 20.56 -12.65
CA GLY A 270 19.35 20.99 -12.05
C GLY A 270 19.24 21.49 -10.59
N LYS A 271 18.11 21.21 -9.92
CA LYS A 271 17.80 21.70 -8.56
C LYS A 271 18.17 20.71 -7.46
N MET A 272 18.80 19.59 -7.80
CA MET A 272 19.06 18.50 -6.86
C MET A 272 20.49 18.59 -6.33
N SER A 273 20.64 18.71 -5.00
CA SER A 273 21.94 18.64 -4.33
C SER A 273 22.59 17.27 -4.60
N GLN A 274 23.92 17.24 -4.67
CA GLN A 274 24.70 16.02 -4.92
C GLN A 274 24.40 14.90 -3.90
N SER A 275 24.02 15.27 -2.67
CA SER A 275 23.55 14.34 -1.64
C SER A 275 22.22 13.63 -2.03
N ALA A 276 21.26 14.36 -2.59
CA ALA A 276 20.00 13.80 -3.06
C ALA A 276 20.20 12.90 -4.30
N MET A 277 21.18 13.23 -5.15
CA MET A 277 21.57 12.39 -6.30
C MET A 277 22.19 11.05 -5.88
N ASN A 278 23.02 11.07 -4.84
CA ASN A 278 23.60 9.85 -4.26
C ASN A 278 22.54 9.00 -3.53
N MET A 279 21.66 9.63 -2.75
CA MET A 279 20.52 8.93 -2.09
C MET A 279 19.61 8.27 -3.12
N GLN A 280 19.38 8.93 -4.27
CA GLN A 280 18.56 8.39 -5.35
C GLN A 280 19.19 7.19 -6.07
N MET A 281 20.52 7.15 -6.20
CA MET A 281 21.20 5.95 -6.72
C MET A 281 21.07 4.74 -5.78
N MET A 282 20.85 4.99 -4.49
CA MET A 282 20.65 3.91 -3.50
C MET A 282 19.19 3.45 -3.42
N CYS A 283 18.21 4.34 -3.64
CA CYS A 283 16.78 4.02 -3.50
C CYS A 283 16.20 3.46 -4.81
N SER A 284 16.29 2.14 -4.97
CA SER A 284 15.70 1.40 -6.10
C SER A 284 14.16 1.39 -6.07
N GLY A 285 13.58 1.54 -4.86
CA GLY A 285 12.15 1.39 -4.61
C GLY A 285 11.73 -0.08 -4.50
N LEU A 286 12.68 -1.03 -4.49
CA LEU A 286 12.38 -2.45 -4.34
C LEU A 286 12.18 -2.85 -2.87
N MET A 287 12.69 -2.04 -1.95
CA MET A 287 12.64 -2.27 -0.50
C MET A 287 11.79 -1.21 0.18
N MET A 288 11.12 -1.60 1.27
CA MET A 288 10.29 -0.68 2.07
C MET A 288 11.14 0.44 2.68
N GLU A 289 12.38 0.12 3.02
CA GLU A 289 13.41 1.01 3.53
C GLU A 289 13.68 2.17 2.57
N ASP A 290 13.67 1.92 1.25
CA ASP A 290 13.89 2.94 0.22
C ASP A 290 12.77 4.00 0.26
N TYR A 291 11.51 3.55 0.39
CA TYR A 291 10.34 4.42 0.55
C TYR A 291 10.44 5.27 1.82
N MET A 292 10.78 4.65 2.95
CA MET A 292 10.89 5.35 4.22
C MET A 292 12.08 6.31 4.26
N MET A 293 13.22 5.96 3.66
CA MET A 293 14.39 6.83 3.56
C MET A 293 14.10 8.08 2.74
N MET A 294 13.32 7.95 1.66
CA MET A 294 12.96 9.08 0.81
C MET A 294 11.93 10.01 1.48
N MET A 295 10.93 9.45 2.18
CA MET A 295 9.88 10.25 2.84
C MET A 295 10.31 10.80 4.20
N PHE A 296 11.07 10.04 4.99
CA PHE A 296 11.43 10.37 6.37
C PHE A 296 12.93 10.16 6.63
N PRO A 297 13.84 10.84 5.88
CA PRO A 297 15.28 10.65 5.99
C PRO A 297 15.83 10.95 7.40
N SER A 298 15.23 11.91 8.11
CA SER A 298 15.63 12.28 9.47
C SER A 298 15.36 11.19 10.51
N GLN A 299 14.36 10.33 10.29
CA GLN A 299 14.03 9.22 11.19
C GLN A 299 14.87 7.97 10.90
N MET A 300 15.38 7.86 9.68
CA MET A 300 16.23 6.76 9.24
C MET A 300 17.72 6.99 9.58
N SER A 301 18.19 8.23 9.55
CA SER A 301 19.59 8.56 9.81
C SER A 301 19.76 9.15 11.21
N MET A 302 20.19 8.30 12.14
CA MET A 302 20.62 8.71 13.49
C MET A 302 21.89 9.59 13.38
N GLY A 303 21.73 10.88 13.05
CA GLY A 303 22.77 11.90 13.22
C GLY A 303 23.55 12.37 11.98
N ALA A 304 23.18 12.01 10.75
CA ALA A 304 23.76 12.66 9.56
C ALA A 304 22.90 13.86 9.10
N ALA A 305 23.56 14.91 8.59
CA ALA A 305 22.95 16.17 8.17
C ALA A 305 21.64 15.96 7.39
N SER A 306 20.58 16.64 7.85
CA SER A 306 19.20 16.49 7.37
C SER A 306 19.10 16.63 5.85
N ALA A 307 19.07 15.51 5.14
CA ALA A 307 18.70 15.52 3.73
C ALA A 307 17.25 16.05 3.61
N PRO A 308 16.95 16.91 2.62
CA PRO A 308 15.60 17.40 2.42
C PRO A 308 14.67 16.22 2.11
N SER A 309 13.61 16.05 2.91
CA SER A 309 12.58 15.04 2.65
C SER A 309 11.78 15.40 1.41
N CYS A 310 11.41 14.40 0.62
CA CYS A 310 10.50 14.62 -0.52
C CYS A 310 9.14 15.18 -0.05
N MET A 311 8.75 14.94 1.20
CA MET A 311 7.50 15.39 1.78
C MET A 311 7.46 16.91 2.02
N ASP A 312 8.62 17.56 2.13
CA ASP A 312 8.73 19.01 2.37
C ASP A 312 8.70 19.85 1.08
N THR A 313 8.61 19.18 -0.07
CA THR A 313 8.52 19.81 -1.39
C THR A 313 7.05 20.11 -1.72
N ASN A 314 6.81 21.25 -2.39
CA ASN A 314 5.48 21.58 -2.90
C ASN A 314 5.03 20.56 -3.94
N MET A 315 3.81 20.05 -3.79
CA MET A 315 3.28 19.04 -4.70
C MET A 315 2.94 19.63 -6.07
N MET A 316 3.23 18.86 -7.12
CA MET A 316 2.74 19.12 -8.46
C MET A 316 1.48 18.28 -8.69
N ILE A 317 0.36 18.95 -8.98
CA ILE A 317 -0.93 18.28 -9.15
C ILE A 317 -1.19 18.05 -10.62
N ASP A 318 -1.34 16.79 -11.01
CA ASP A 318 -1.77 16.40 -12.35
C ASP A 318 -3.30 16.47 -12.45
N ARG A 319 -3.80 17.69 -12.68
CA ARG A 319 -5.23 17.97 -12.81
C ARG A 319 -5.85 17.22 -13.98
N ASP A 320 -5.12 17.15 -15.09
CA ASP A 320 -5.59 16.49 -16.32
C ASP A 320 -5.79 15.00 -16.10
N CYS A 321 -4.85 14.34 -15.40
CA CYS A 321 -4.99 12.93 -15.04
C CYS A 321 -6.17 12.70 -14.10
N ALA A 322 -6.37 13.55 -13.09
CA ALA A 322 -7.49 13.45 -12.15
C ALA A 322 -8.84 13.61 -12.86
N GLU A 323 -9.00 14.63 -13.70
CA GLU A 323 -10.24 14.86 -14.45
C GLU A 323 -10.52 13.74 -15.46
N LYS A 324 -9.50 13.28 -16.21
CA LYS A 324 -9.66 12.17 -17.16
C LYS A 324 -10.16 10.90 -16.47
N ARG A 325 -9.69 10.61 -15.26
CA ARG A 325 -10.13 9.43 -14.51
C ARG A 325 -11.57 9.53 -14.02
N GLU A 326 -12.00 10.69 -13.53
CA GLU A 326 -13.41 10.89 -13.19
C GLU A 326 -14.31 10.77 -14.42
N ILE A 327 -13.90 11.34 -15.56
CA ILE A 327 -14.65 11.23 -16.82
C ILE A 327 -14.71 9.78 -17.31
N ALA A 328 -13.61 9.02 -17.20
CA ALA A 328 -13.60 7.60 -17.55
C ALA A 328 -14.46 6.75 -16.60
N ALA A 329 -14.47 7.07 -15.30
CA ALA A 329 -15.37 6.43 -14.34
C ALA A 329 -16.85 6.68 -14.69
N MET A 330 -17.19 7.91 -15.11
CA MET A 330 -18.53 8.28 -15.60
C MET A 330 -18.92 7.51 -16.86
N SER A 331 -18.01 7.40 -17.83
CA SER A 331 -18.29 6.72 -19.10
C SER A 331 -18.47 5.21 -18.92
N ASN A 332 -17.62 4.57 -18.10
CA ASN A 332 -17.74 3.16 -17.75
C ASN A 332 -19.06 2.86 -17.01
N TYR A 333 -19.52 3.77 -16.14
CA TYR A 333 -20.83 3.68 -15.52
C TYR A 333 -21.96 3.73 -16.57
N HIS A 334 -21.91 4.70 -17.48
CA HIS A 334 -22.94 4.84 -18.51
C HIS A 334 -22.99 3.60 -19.42
N ALA A 335 -21.85 3.06 -19.83
CA ALA A 335 -21.74 1.83 -20.60
C ALA A 335 -22.34 0.61 -19.84
N ALA A 336 -22.01 0.45 -18.55
CA ALA A 336 -22.56 -0.61 -17.70
C ALA A 336 -24.07 -0.46 -17.43
N SER A 337 -24.60 0.77 -17.46
CA SER A 337 -26.03 1.03 -17.32
C SER A 337 -26.80 0.67 -18.60
N GLN A 338 -26.22 0.91 -19.79
CA GLN A 338 -26.87 0.58 -21.06
C GLN A 338 -26.95 -0.93 -21.33
N THR A 339 -25.95 -1.71 -20.89
CA THR A 339 -25.95 -3.18 -21.02
C THR A 339 -27.02 -3.88 -20.16
N LYS A 340 -27.67 -3.18 -19.21
CA LYS A 340 -28.85 -3.71 -18.48
C LYS A 340 -30.07 -3.99 -19.37
N LYS A 341 -30.12 -3.50 -20.61
CA LYS A 341 -31.26 -3.73 -21.53
C LYS A 341 -31.22 -5.04 -22.31
N GLY A 342 -30.17 -5.86 -22.21
CA GLY A 342 -30.15 -7.14 -22.92
C GLY A 342 -29.07 -8.11 -22.45
N GLY A 343 -29.47 -9.09 -21.64
CA GLY A 343 -28.76 -10.38 -21.54
C GLY A 343 -27.65 -10.52 -20.49
N LYS A 344 -27.89 -11.49 -19.59
CA LYS A 344 -26.96 -12.29 -18.76
C LYS A 344 -25.87 -11.56 -17.96
N ARG A 345 -26.13 -11.51 -16.63
CA ARG A 345 -25.18 -11.21 -15.54
C ARG A 345 -23.84 -11.93 -15.72
N LEU A 346 -22.75 -11.15 -15.77
CA LEU A 346 -21.44 -11.56 -15.27
C LEU A 346 -21.12 -10.66 -14.07
N SER A 347 -20.99 -11.27 -12.90
CA SER A 347 -20.82 -10.61 -11.60
C SER A 347 -19.44 -9.98 -11.47
N TRP A 348 -19.38 -8.67 -11.20
CA TRP A 348 -18.19 -8.01 -10.64
C TRP A 348 -18.63 -7.03 -9.54
N THR A 349 -17.92 -7.11 -8.42
CA THR A 349 -18.19 -6.56 -7.09
C THR A 349 -18.18 -5.03 -7.02
N GLY A 350 -18.86 -4.48 -6.01
CA GLY A 350 -18.56 -3.12 -5.51
C GLY A 350 -19.52 -2.01 -5.88
N LEU A 351 -19.32 -1.28 -6.97
CA LEU A 351 -20.01 0.02 -7.20
C LEU A 351 -21.27 -0.02 -8.08
N ALA A 352 -21.82 -1.20 -8.39
CA ALA A 352 -23.11 -1.28 -9.08
C ALA A 352 -24.32 -0.80 -8.23
N ALA A 353 -24.15 -0.46 -6.95
CA ALA A 353 -25.26 -0.04 -6.08
C ALA A 353 -25.08 1.25 -5.27
N THR A 354 -24.20 2.18 -5.69
CA THR A 354 -24.51 3.60 -5.44
C THR A 354 -25.55 4.14 -6.44
N ALA A 355 -26.00 3.31 -7.38
CA ALA A 355 -27.00 3.63 -8.40
C ALA A 355 -28.39 3.04 -8.09
N GLY A 356 -28.82 3.12 -6.82
CA GLY A 356 -30.23 2.99 -6.44
C GLY A 356 -31.07 4.23 -6.79
N GLN A 357 -30.45 5.33 -7.22
CA GLN A 357 -31.17 6.56 -7.55
C GLN A 357 -31.22 6.86 -9.05
N LYS A 358 -32.35 7.47 -9.45
CA LYS A 358 -32.72 7.88 -10.82
C LYS A 358 -31.71 8.83 -11.52
N ASN A 359 -30.63 9.26 -10.87
CA ASN A 359 -29.76 10.36 -11.32
C ASN A 359 -28.25 10.02 -11.36
N GLY A 360 -27.84 8.88 -11.92
CA GLY A 360 -26.41 8.51 -12.04
C GLY A 360 -25.52 9.53 -12.78
N VAL A 361 -26.09 10.36 -13.67
CA VAL A 361 -25.39 11.47 -14.34
C VAL A 361 -24.99 12.58 -13.35
N SER A 362 -25.84 12.84 -12.35
CA SER A 362 -25.59 13.86 -11.33
C SER A 362 -24.48 13.45 -10.36
N ALA A 363 -24.42 12.18 -9.98
CA ALA A 363 -23.35 11.64 -9.14
C ALA A 363 -21.97 11.70 -9.81
N GLY A 364 -21.91 11.43 -11.13
CA GLY A 364 -20.67 11.57 -11.91
C GLY A 364 -20.17 13.01 -11.98
N MET A 365 -21.08 13.96 -12.18
CA MET A 365 -20.76 15.40 -12.20
C MET A 365 -20.27 15.89 -10.83
N MET A 366 -20.85 15.41 -9.74
CA MET A 366 -20.37 15.68 -8.38
C MET A 366 -18.97 15.12 -8.14
N GLY A 367 -18.68 13.90 -8.61
CA GLY A 367 -17.33 13.31 -8.51
C GLY A 367 -16.27 14.15 -9.22
N LEU A 368 -16.57 14.61 -10.44
CA LEU A 368 -15.69 15.50 -11.20
C LEU A 368 -15.46 16.85 -10.49
N GLU A 369 -16.52 17.45 -9.93
CA GLU A 369 -16.39 18.70 -9.17
C GLU A 369 -15.57 18.50 -7.88
N GLN A 370 -15.76 17.37 -7.20
CA GLN A 370 -15.00 17.01 -6.01
C GLN A 370 -13.51 16.80 -6.32
N ALA A 371 -13.18 16.14 -7.45
CA ALA A 371 -11.80 16.00 -7.91
C ALA A 371 -11.16 17.37 -8.22
N ARG A 372 -11.90 18.28 -8.88
CA ARG A 372 -11.45 19.66 -9.14
C ARG A 372 -11.23 20.44 -7.85
N LYS A 373 -12.14 20.33 -6.88
CA LYS A 373 -12.00 20.97 -5.56
C LYS A 373 -10.80 20.41 -4.79
N GLY A 374 -10.59 19.09 -4.80
CA GLY A 374 -9.41 18.44 -4.23
C GLY A 374 -8.11 18.95 -4.86
N CYS A 375 -8.06 19.01 -6.20
CA CYS A 375 -6.91 19.54 -6.93
C CYS A 375 -6.62 21.02 -6.64
N LYS A 376 -7.65 21.83 -6.35
CA LYS A 376 -7.47 23.22 -5.92
C LYS A 376 -6.98 23.29 -4.48
N GLY A 377 -7.54 22.48 -3.59
CA GLY A 377 -7.20 22.44 -2.16
C GLY A 377 -5.79 21.94 -1.87
N CYS A 378 -5.21 21.08 -2.72
CA CYS A 378 -3.82 20.65 -2.57
C CYS A 378 -2.80 21.61 -3.21
N ASN A 379 -3.25 22.60 -3.98
CA ASN A 379 -2.36 23.41 -4.81
C ASN A 379 -1.52 24.35 -3.95
N GLY A 380 -0.19 24.25 -4.07
CA GLY A 380 0.74 25.05 -3.26
C GLY A 380 1.03 24.50 -1.86
N HIS A 381 0.40 23.38 -1.49
CA HIS A 381 0.69 22.67 -0.24
C HIS A 381 1.84 21.68 -0.39
N LYS A 382 2.55 21.46 0.71
CA LYS A 382 3.58 20.42 0.81
C LYS A 382 2.95 19.05 0.98
N ALA A 383 3.61 18.00 0.53
CA ALA A 383 3.11 16.64 0.69
C ALA A 383 2.93 16.26 2.18
N ARG A 384 3.79 16.76 3.07
CA ARG A 384 3.68 16.58 4.53
C ARG A 384 2.39 17.12 5.14
N GLU A 385 1.83 18.19 4.56
CA GLU A 385 0.61 18.84 5.07
C GLU A 385 -0.65 18.07 4.66
N VAL A 386 -0.57 17.38 3.52
CA VAL A 386 -1.70 16.69 2.90
C VAL A 386 -1.76 15.22 3.25
N SER A 387 -0.62 14.53 3.34
CA SER A 387 -0.58 13.12 3.73
C SER A 387 -0.90 12.93 5.21
N TRP A 388 -1.78 11.98 5.50
CA TRP A 388 -2.09 11.57 6.86
C TRP A 388 -0.95 10.77 7.47
N LEU A 389 -0.25 9.96 6.66
CA LEU A 389 0.87 9.15 7.12
C LEU A 389 1.95 10.01 7.79
N SER A 390 2.23 11.20 7.24
CA SER A 390 3.22 12.11 7.82
C SER A 390 2.82 12.67 9.19
N ARG A 391 1.52 12.72 9.51
CA ARG A 391 1.06 13.21 10.82
C ARG A 391 1.48 12.27 11.93
N TYR A 392 1.43 10.96 11.71
CA TYR A 392 1.89 9.96 12.68
C TYR A 392 3.38 10.14 13.01
N VAL A 393 4.21 10.38 11.99
CA VAL A 393 5.66 10.57 12.18
C VAL A 393 5.96 11.89 12.91
N SER A 394 5.22 12.96 12.60
CA SER A 394 5.40 14.26 13.26
C SER A 394 4.96 14.25 14.73
N MET A 395 3.90 13.54 15.07
CA MET A 395 3.46 13.38 16.47
C MET A 395 4.50 12.62 17.30
N SER A 396 5.09 11.56 16.76
CA SER A 396 6.19 10.83 17.42
C SER A 396 7.37 11.75 17.74
N HIS A 397 7.78 12.59 16.78
CA HIS A 397 8.89 13.53 16.98
C HIS A 397 8.58 14.62 18.02
N MET A 398 7.34 15.13 18.08
CA MET A 398 6.94 16.09 19.12
C MET A 398 6.97 15.47 20.52
N MET A 399 6.55 14.21 20.65
CA MET A 399 6.62 13.47 21.91
C MET A 399 8.07 13.25 22.36
N ASP A 400 8.97 12.82 21.47
CA ASP A 400 10.39 12.62 21.78
C ASP A 400 11.10 13.93 22.17
N LYS A 401 10.78 15.03 21.47
CA LYS A 401 11.38 16.34 21.77
C LYS A 401 10.93 16.86 23.14
N ASN A 402 9.64 16.77 23.45
CA ASN A 402 9.13 17.18 24.76
C ASN A 402 9.70 16.31 25.90
N MET A 403 10.00 15.04 25.64
CA MET A 403 10.57 14.12 26.63
C MET A 403 12.06 14.37 26.87
N SER A 404 12.83 14.70 25.82
CA SER A 404 14.24 15.08 25.94
C SER A 404 14.45 16.44 26.62
N GLU A 405 13.59 17.44 26.33
CA GLU A 405 13.60 18.72 27.04
C GLU A 405 13.11 18.56 28.51
N GLY A 406 12.14 17.68 28.76
CA GLY A 406 11.67 17.35 30.11
C GLY A 406 12.70 16.62 30.99
N ASN A 407 13.54 15.76 30.40
CA ASN A 407 14.64 15.08 31.10
C ASN A 407 15.84 16.02 31.36
N MET A 408 16.08 17.01 30.50
CA MET A 408 17.08 18.06 30.79
C MET A 408 16.63 19.00 31.91
N ALA A 409 15.33 19.25 32.06
CA ALA A 409 14.78 20.07 33.16
C ALA A 409 14.73 19.34 34.53
N ARG A 410 15.06 18.04 34.57
CA ARG A 410 15.07 17.20 35.79
C ARG A 410 16.44 16.64 36.17
N SER A 411 17.51 17.15 35.59
CA SER A 411 18.87 16.86 36.06
C SER A 411 19.29 17.97 37.03
N PRO A 412 19.61 17.66 38.31
CA PRO A 412 19.93 18.67 39.33
C PRO A 412 21.22 19.44 39.06
#